data_AF-A0A1X7KQT2-F1
#
_entry.id   AF-A0A1X7KQT2-F1
#
_cell.length_a   1.000
_cell.length_b   1.000
_cell.length_c   1.000
_cell.angle_alpha   90.00
_cell.angle_beta   90.00
_cell.angle_gamma   90.00
#
_symmetry.space_group_name_H-M   'P 1'
#
loop_
_entity.id
_entity.type
_entity.pdbx_description
1 polymer ?
#
loop_
_entity_poly.entity_id
_entity_poly.type
_entity_poly.pdbx_seq_one_letter_code
_entity_poly.pdbx_strand_id
1 'polypeptide(L)'
;MARAGYGARHVEAAYRSGLEEAVAEQLRQAGVVAAYEEEKIPYVTPATPHKYTPDFRLPNGIYIETKGRFETADRKKHLLIKDQHPGIDIRFVFTRSKTTISKASKTTYGMWCEKHGFQYADKWIPDAWLKEKLK
;
A
#
# COMPACT_ATOMS: atom_id res chain seq x y z
N MET A 1 14.02 -12.42 -49.51
CA MET A 1 13.03 -11.40 -49.10
C MET A 1 11.69 -12.09 -48.97
N ALA A 2 11.18 -12.27 -47.75
CA ALA A 2 9.81 -12.72 -47.50
C ALA A 2 9.20 -11.75 -46.48
N ARG A 3 8.25 -10.91 -46.91
CA ARG A 3 7.47 -10.06 -46.02
C ARG A 3 6.42 -10.95 -45.36
N ALA A 4 6.59 -11.24 -44.08
CA ALA A 4 5.53 -11.78 -43.26
C ALA A 4 4.41 -10.75 -43.19
N GLY A 5 3.22 -11.11 -43.69
CA GLY A 5 2.03 -10.28 -43.59
C GLY A 5 1.54 -10.23 -42.15
N TYR A 6 1.67 -9.09 -41.50
CA TYR A 6 1.04 -8.82 -40.21
C TYR A 6 -0.40 -8.35 -40.46
N GLY A 7 -1.35 -9.28 -40.39
CA GLY A 7 -2.78 -9.00 -40.46
C GLY A 7 -3.25 -8.23 -39.23
N ALA A 8 -4.02 -7.17 -39.47
CA ALA A 8 -4.39 -6.15 -38.49
C ALA A 8 -5.49 -6.59 -37.52
N ARG A 9 -5.30 -6.27 -36.24
CA ARG A 9 -6.38 -5.83 -35.34
C ARG A 9 -5.99 -4.46 -34.81
N HIS A 10 -6.58 -3.40 -35.38
CA HIS A 10 -6.55 -2.09 -34.74
C HIS A 10 -7.53 -2.13 -33.58
N VAL A 11 -7.02 -2.04 -32.36
CA VAL A 11 -7.84 -1.76 -31.19
C VAL A 11 -7.87 -0.24 -31.08
N GLU A 12 -9.05 0.37 -31.27
CA GLU A 12 -9.35 1.73 -30.77
C GLU A 12 -9.32 1.68 -29.23
N ALA A 13 -8.17 1.37 -28.65
CA ALA A 13 -7.96 1.53 -27.22
C ALA A 13 -7.74 3.02 -27.00
N ALA A 14 -8.52 3.63 -26.11
CA ALA A 14 -8.20 4.96 -25.61
C ALA A 14 -6.83 4.86 -24.94
N TYR A 15 -5.78 5.33 -25.62
CA TYR A 15 -4.43 5.41 -25.08
C TYR A 15 -4.49 6.11 -23.72
N ARG A 16 -3.74 5.62 -22.73
CA ARG A 16 -3.84 6.11 -21.35
C ARG A 16 -3.11 7.43 -21.15
N SER A 17 -2.30 7.86 -22.12
CA SER A 17 -1.58 9.12 -22.09
C SER A 17 -1.35 9.69 -23.49
N GLY A 18 -1.16 11.00 -23.59
CA GLY A 18 -0.84 11.65 -24.88
C GLY A 18 0.49 11.20 -25.49
N LEU A 19 1.43 10.70 -24.66
CA LEU A 19 2.67 10.11 -25.15
C LEU A 19 2.40 8.77 -25.86
N GLU A 20 1.55 7.91 -25.29
CA GLU A 20 1.17 6.64 -25.91
C GLU A 20 0.49 6.85 -27.26
N GLU A 21 -0.40 7.85 -27.36
CA GLU A 21 -1.04 8.24 -28.62
C GLU A 21 -0.02 8.69 -29.67
N ALA A 22 0.94 9.55 -29.28
CA ALA A 22 1.98 10.03 -30.17
C ALA A 22 2.89 8.89 -30.69
N VAL A 23 3.23 7.93 -29.83
CA VAL A 23 4.04 6.76 -30.21
C VAL A 23 3.25 5.81 -31.12
N ALA A 24 1.96 5.61 -30.87
CA ALA A 24 1.12 4.82 -31.75
C ALA A 24 1.01 5.43 -33.15
N GLU A 25 0.90 6.76 -33.22
CA GLU A 25 0.92 7.49 -34.49
C GLU A 25 2.27 7.32 -35.22
N GLN A 26 3.38 7.42 -34.50
CA GLN A 26 4.72 7.15 -35.06
C GLN A 26 4.80 5.74 -35.66
N LEU A 27 4.31 4.72 -34.95
CA LEU A 27 4.31 3.33 -35.42
C LEU A 27 3.41 3.16 -36.65
N ARG A 28 2.25 3.81 -36.67
CA ARG A 28 1.34 3.83 -37.82
C ARG A 28 1.99 4.46 -39.05
N GLN A 29 2.65 5.62 -38.88
CA GLN A 29 3.38 6.29 -39.96
C GLN A 29 4.55 5.45 -40.48
N ALA A 30 5.18 4.66 -39.61
CA ALA A 30 6.22 3.72 -39.99
C ALA A 30 5.68 2.42 -40.63
N GLY A 31 4.36 2.23 -40.69
CA GLY A 31 3.73 1.01 -41.19
C GLY A 31 3.96 -0.22 -40.31
N VAL A 32 4.28 -0.01 -39.03
CA VAL A 32 4.55 -1.07 -38.06
C VAL A 32 3.27 -1.38 -37.28
N VAL A 33 2.83 -2.65 -37.34
CA VAL A 33 1.73 -3.14 -36.52
C VAL A 33 2.27 -3.57 -35.16
N ALA A 34 1.89 -2.87 -34.10
CA ALA A 34 2.26 -3.19 -32.73
C ALA A 34 1.03 -3.55 -31.90
N ALA A 35 1.17 -4.55 -31.04
CA ALA A 35 0.16 -4.86 -30.02
C ALA A 35 0.25 -3.84 -28.87
N TYR A 36 -0.89 -3.34 -28.41
CA TYR A 36 -0.97 -2.40 -27.29
C TYR A 36 -1.65 -3.08 -26.10
N GLU A 37 -0.88 -3.30 -25.02
CA GLU A 37 -1.35 -3.87 -23.75
C GLU A 37 -2.00 -5.26 -23.82
N GLU A 38 -1.72 -6.03 -24.87
CA GLU A 38 -2.26 -7.37 -25.07
C GLU A 38 -1.51 -8.43 -24.24
N GLU A 39 -0.22 -8.23 -24.02
CA GLU A 39 0.65 -9.19 -23.33
C GLU A 39 0.92 -8.79 -21.88
N LYS A 40 0.96 -9.78 -20.99
CA LYS A 40 1.36 -9.61 -19.58
C LYS A 40 2.54 -10.51 -19.29
N ILE A 41 3.67 -9.91 -18.92
CA ILE A 41 4.88 -10.64 -18.53
C ILE A 41 4.90 -10.79 -17.00
N PRO A 42 4.77 -12.01 -16.45
CA PRO A 42 4.84 -12.21 -15.01
C PRO A 42 6.26 -11.98 -14.49
N TYR A 43 6.38 -11.36 -13.32
CA TYR A 43 7.65 -11.20 -12.60
C TYR A 43 7.43 -11.27 -11.09
N VAL A 44 8.51 -11.50 -10.35
CA VAL A 44 8.51 -11.51 -8.88
C VAL A 44 9.34 -10.34 -8.35
N THR A 45 8.84 -9.69 -7.31
CA THR A 45 9.62 -8.72 -6.54
C THR A 45 10.26 -9.45 -5.37
N PRO A 46 11.60 -9.57 -5.30
CA PRO A 46 12.27 -10.26 -4.20
C PRO A 46 11.98 -9.61 -2.84
N ALA A 47 11.99 -10.43 -1.78
CA ALA A 47 11.90 -9.92 -0.43
C ALA A 47 13.12 -9.02 -0.11
N THR A 48 12.86 -7.90 0.57
CA THR A 48 13.89 -6.96 1.02
C THR A 48 13.79 -6.77 2.52
N PRO A 49 14.91 -6.75 3.26
CA PRO A 49 14.89 -6.52 4.70
C PRO A 49 14.60 -5.04 5.01
N HIS A 50 13.72 -4.80 5.97
CA HIS A 50 13.36 -3.47 6.47
C HIS A 50 13.44 -3.45 7.99
N LYS A 51 13.67 -2.28 8.57
CA LYS A 51 13.65 -2.07 10.02
C LYS A 51 12.48 -1.20 10.41
N TYR A 52 11.85 -1.54 11.52
CA TYR A 52 10.80 -0.75 12.15
C TYR A 52 11.34 -0.11 13.42
N THR A 53 11.18 1.21 13.51
CA THR A 53 11.47 1.99 14.71
C THR A 53 10.15 2.57 15.19
N PRO A 54 9.62 2.13 16.35
CA PRO A 54 8.43 2.73 16.95
C PRO A 54 8.78 4.12 17.50
N ASP A 55 7.78 5.01 17.56
CA ASP A 55 7.97 6.35 18.13
C ASP A 55 8.32 6.29 19.63
N PHE A 56 7.65 5.41 20.39
CA PHE A 56 7.91 5.23 21.82
C PHE A 56 7.86 3.77 22.24
N ARG A 57 8.57 3.48 23.33
CA ARG A 57 8.50 2.20 24.05
C ARG A 57 8.21 2.49 25.52
N LEU A 58 7.08 1.98 26.00
CA LEU A 58 6.70 2.10 27.40
C LEU A 58 7.52 1.12 28.27
N PRO A 59 7.71 1.40 29.58
CA PRO A 59 8.44 0.51 30.49
C PRO A 59 7.84 -0.90 30.60
N ASN A 60 6.54 -1.04 30.37
CA ASN A 60 5.82 -2.32 30.36
C ASN A 60 5.89 -3.06 29.01
N GLY A 61 6.77 -2.65 28.10
CA GLY A 61 7.03 -3.36 26.84
C GLY A 61 6.07 -3.04 25.69
N ILE A 62 5.05 -2.20 25.91
CA ILE A 62 4.15 -1.73 24.85
C ILE A 62 4.90 -0.74 23.95
N TYR A 63 4.81 -0.94 22.65
CA TYR A 63 5.32 -0.03 21.63
C TYR A 63 4.20 0.87 21.12
N ILE A 64 4.46 2.17 21.07
CA ILE A 64 3.51 3.18 20.61
C ILE A 64 4.00 3.78 19.30
N GLU A 65 3.13 3.76 18.29
CA GLU A 65 3.29 4.51 17.04
C GLU A 65 2.25 5.63 17.02
N THR A 66 2.69 6.88 16.89
CA THR A 66 1.82 8.03 16.70
C THR A 66 1.57 8.27 15.22
N LYS A 67 0.32 8.56 14.83
CA LYS A 67 -0.02 8.80 13.42
C LYS A 67 -1.07 9.89 13.21
N GLY A 68 -0.73 10.85 12.37
CA GLY A 68 -1.70 11.72 11.72
C GLY A 68 -2.27 11.08 10.45
N ARG A 69 -1.40 10.85 9.47
CA ARG A 69 -1.74 10.13 8.24
C ARG A 69 -1.36 8.66 8.39
N PHE A 70 -2.26 7.76 8.01
CA PHE A 70 -2.04 6.32 8.09
C PHE A 70 -2.17 5.70 6.71
N GLU A 71 -1.06 5.66 5.97
CA GLU A 71 -1.06 5.31 4.55
C GLU A 71 -1.16 3.81 4.30
N THR A 72 -1.40 3.42 3.04
CA THR A 72 -1.44 2.00 2.65
C THR A 72 -0.12 1.30 2.94
N ALA A 73 1.02 1.98 2.74
CA ALA A 73 2.34 1.45 3.05
C ALA A 73 2.52 1.19 4.55
N ASP A 74 2.13 2.14 5.42
CA ASP A 74 2.16 1.95 6.88
C ASP A 74 1.31 0.76 7.32
N ARG A 75 0.09 0.64 6.79
CA ARG A 75 -0.81 -0.46 7.15
C ARG A 75 -0.22 -1.82 6.75
N LYS A 76 0.32 -1.94 5.54
CA LYS A 76 1.02 -3.16 5.09
C LYS A 76 2.23 -3.47 5.97
N LYS A 77 3.04 -2.46 6.29
CA LYS A 77 4.21 -2.57 7.18
C LYS A 77 3.83 -3.19 8.53
N HIS A 78 2.81 -2.67 9.19
CA HIS A 78 2.42 -3.15 10.52
C HIS A 78 1.78 -4.54 10.50
N LEU A 79 1.08 -4.92 9.43
CA LEU A 79 0.63 -6.30 9.26
C LEU A 79 1.80 -7.27 9.13
N LEU A 80 2.81 -6.94 8.33
CA LEU A 80 4.02 -7.77 8.19
C LEU A 80 4.78 -7.88 9.51
N ILE A 81 4.95 -6.79 10.26
CA ILE A 81 5.60 -6.83 11.56
C ILE A 81 4.82 -7.72 12.53
N LYS A 82 3.50 -7.61 12.57
CA LYS A 82 2.66 -8.43 13.44
C LYS A 82 2.73 -9.92 13.08
N ASP A 83 2.76 -10.23 11.79
CA ASP A 83 2.88 -11.59 11.28
C ASP A 83 4.27 -12.20 11.62
N GLN A 84 5.34 -11.44 11.41
CA GLN A 84 6.71 -11.88 11.62
C GLN A 84 7.16 -11.83 13.09
N HIS A 85 6.52 -10.99 13.92
CA HIS A 85 6.85 -10.77 15.32
C HIS A 85 5.58 -10.73 16.21
N PRO A 86 4.84 -11.84 16.34
CA PRO A 86 3.56 -11.87 17.04
C PRO A 86 3.65 -11.55 18.54
N GLY A 87 4.84 -11.62 19.14
CA GLY A 87 5.07 -11.27 20.55
C GLY A 87 5.20 -9.77 20.84
N ILE A 88 5.23 -8.91 19.83
CA ILE A 88 5.38 -7.46 20.01
C ILE A 88 4.00 -6.80 20.14
N ASP A 89 3.74 -6.13 21.26
CA ASP A 89 2.50 -5.36 21.51
C ASP A 89 2.65 -3.94 20.95
N ILE A 90 2.21 -3.74 19.69
CA ILE A 90 2.19 -2.43 19.02
C ILE A 90 0.79 -1.83 19.12
N ARG A 91 0.73 -0.57 19.55
CA ARG A 91 -0.52 0.21 19.63
C ARG A 91 -0.36 1.56 18.94
N PHE A 92 -1.48 2.11 18.50
CA PHE A 92 -1.51 3.38 17.77
C PHE A 92 -2.10 4.51 18.60
N VAL A 93 -1.50 5.70 18.52
CA VAL A 93 -2.14 6.94 18.98
C VAL A 93 -2.35 7.84 17.77
N PHE A 94 -3.60 7.99 17.35
CA PHE A 94 -3.95 8.78 16.18
C PHE A 94 -4.26 10.22 16.56
N THR A 95 -4.04 11.17 15.63
CA THR A 95 -4.66 12.49 15.76
C THR A 95 -6.20 12.37 15.76
N ARG A 96 -6.74 11.49 14.90
CA ARG A 96 -8.17 11.13 14.84
C ARG A 96 -8.37 9.80 14.13
N SER A 97 -8.70 8.76 14.88
CA SER A 97 -8.98 7.39 14.44
C SER A 97 -10.19 7.27 13.52
N LYS A 98 -11.15 8.20 13.63
CA LYS A 98 -12.33 8.30 12.74
C LYS A 98 -12.01 8.77 11.32
N THR A 99 -10.75 9.09 11.02
CA THR A 99 -10.31 9.46 9.66
C THR A 99 -10.38 8.23 8.75
N THR A 100 -10.88 8.41 7.53
CA THR A 100 -11.00 7.32 6.56
C THR A 100 -9.65 6.98 5.93
N ILE A 101 -9.43 5.70 5.60
CA ILE A 101 -8.17 5.23 4.99
C ILE A 101 -7.89 5.83 3.60
N SER A 102 -8.93 6.34 2.94
CA SER A 102 -8.89 7.11 1.70
C SER A 102 -10.17 7.94 1.58
N LYS A 103 -10.17 8.94 0.69
CA LYS A 103 -11.35 9.81 0.45
C LYS A 103 -12.61 9.04 0.05
N ALA A 104 -12.46 7.93 -0.67
CA ALA A 104 -13.57 7.11 -1.16
C ALA A 104 -13.99 5.98 -0.19
N SER A 105 -13.21 5.72 0.86
CA SER A 105 -13.45 4.59 1.76
C SER A 105 -14.37 4.97 2.92
N LYS A 106 -15.26 4.05 3.30
CA LYS A 106 -16.01 4.14 4.57
C LYS A 106 -15.22 3.59 5.76
N THR A 107 -14.18 2.79 5.53
CA THR A 107 -13.31 2.25 6.57
C THR A 107 -12.44 3.35 7.17
N THR A 108 -12.50 3.49 8.49
CA THR A 108 -11.66 4.41 9.26
C THR A 108 -10.35 3.75 9.72
N TYR A 109 -9.41 4.53 10.22
CA TYR A 109 -8.19 4.01 10.85
C TYR A 109 -8.54 3.10 12.03
N GLY A 110 -9.47 3.53 12.89
CA GLY A 110 -9.95 2.73 14.03
C GLY A 110 -10.56 1.39 13.59
N MET A 111 -11.44 1.40 12.59
CA MET A 111 -12.02 0.18 12.01
C MET A 111 -10.95 -0.75 11.44
N TRP A 112 -9.90 -0.19 10.83
CA TRP A 112 -8.78 -0.99 10.34
C TRP A 112 -8.01 -1.63 11.50
N CYS A 113 -7.76 -0.89 12.58
CA CYS A 113 -7.11 -1.42 13.79
C CYS A 113 -7.94 -2.55 14.42
N GLU A 114 -9.25 -2.35 14.58
CA GLU A 114 -10.18 -3.37 15.10
C GLU A 114 -10.15 -4.64 14.25
N LYS A 115 -10.27 -4.50 12.93
CA LYS A 115 -10.25 -5.62 11.98
C LYS A 115 -8.98 -6.47 12.09
N HIS A 116 -7.84 -5.85 12.38
CA HIS A 116 -6.54 -6.54 12.42
C HIS A 116 -6.01 -6.73 13.84
N GLY A 117 -6.82 -6.47 14.87
CA GLY A 117 -6.46 -6.66 16.28
C GLY A 117 -5.30 -5.79 16.75
N PHE A 118 -5.28 -4.50 16.37
CA PHE A 118 -4.41 -3.48 16.97
C PHE A 118 -5.22 -2.63 17.94
N GLN A 119 -4.67 -2.37 19.12
CA GLN A 119 -5.24 -1.38 20.02
C GLN A 119 -4.88 0.04 19.54
N TYR A 120 -5.79 0.98 19.74
CA TYR A 120 -5.59 2.36 19.35
C TYR A 120 -6.26 3.33 20.33
N ALA A 121 -5.79 4.59 20.31
CA ALA A 121 -6.37 5.71 21.02
C ALA A 121 -6.29 6.99 20.18
N ASP A 122 -7.01 8.04 20.60
CA ASP A 122 -6.95 9.35 19.98
C ASP A 122 -6.21 10.34 20.87
N LYS A 123 -5.35 11.15 20.24
CA LYS A 123 -4.59 12.30 20.76
C LYS A 123 -3.51 11.97 21.80
N TRP A 124 -3.77 11.07 22.73
CA TRP A 124 -2.84 10.75 23.82
C TRP A 124 -2.91 9.26 24.20
N ILE A 125 -1.84 8.79 24.83
CA ILE A 125 -1.76 7.43 25.39
C ILE A 125 -2.73 7.34 26.58
N PRO A 126 -3.67 6.38 26.60
CA PRO A 126 -4.56 6.20 27.74
C PRO A 126 -3.81 5.76 29.00
N ASP A 127 -4.25 6.28 30.15
CA ASP A 127 -3.78 5.87 31.48
C ASP A 127 -3.77 4.35 31.68
N ALA A 128 -4.77 3.66 31.11
CA ALA A 128 -4.87 2.21 31.18
C ALA A 128 -3.60 1.54 30.62
N TRP A 129 -3.09 2.00 29.47
CA TRP A 129 -1.89 1.44 28.85
C TRP A 129 -0.63 1.75 29.65
N LEU A 130 -0.57 2.91 30.29
CA LEU A 130 0.57 3.29 31.14
C LEU A 130 0.64 2.44 32.43
N LYS A 131 -0.52 1.99 32.93
CA LYS A 131 -0.67 1.21 34.17
C LYS A 131 -0.71 -0.29 33.94
N GLU A 132 -0.72 -0.75 32.69
CA GLU A 132 -0.69 -2.17 32.36
C GLU A 132 0.59 -2.82 32.88
N LYS A 133 0.44 -4.00 33.50
CA LYS A 133 1.57 -4.79 33.98
C LYS A 133 2.37 -5.35 32.81
N LEU A 134 3.67 -5.48 33.00
CA LEU A 134 4.55 -6.18 32.07
C LEU A 134 3.98 -7.60 31.84
N LYS A 135 3.81 -7.97 30.57
CA LYS A 135 3.47 -9.34 30.18
C LYS A 135 4.70 -10.23 30.27
#